data_AF-A0A318CLD3-F1
#
_entry.id   AF-A0A318CLD3-F1
#
_cell.length_a   1.000
_cell.length_b   1.000
_cell.length_c   1.000
_cell.angle_alpha   90.00
_cell.angle_beta   90.00
_cell.angle_gamma   90.00
#
_symmetry.space_group_name_H-M   'P 1'
#
loop_
_entity.id
_entity.type
_entity.pdbx_description
1 polymer ?
#
loop_
_entity_poly.entity_id
_entity_poly.type
_entity_poly.pdbx_seq_one_letter_code
_entity_poly.pdbx_strand_id
1 'polypeptide(L)'
;MMTLVLSSKAEIPRQMVSKYTYEPVEGKIVVDLFFNRFCSTSEIEAYRVMRVVKEFKENVIFNLHEIEEQGVKEEFGLPRAIFVNGREIFWGYEAPENGIRDANTNEINSR
;
A
#
# COMPACT_ATOMS: atom_id res chain seq x y z
N MET A 1 -5.56 -2.66 -41.31
CA MET A 1 -4.72 -2.47 -40.11
C MET A 1 -4.98 -1.07 -39.62
N MET A 2 -5.65 -0.91 -38.46
CA MET A 2 -6.10 0.40 -37.97
C MET A 2 -5.04 0.97 -37.03
N THR A 3 -4.41 2.06 -37.42
CA THR A 3 -3.39 2.74 -36.60
C THR A 3 -4.11 3.62 -35.59
N LEU A 4 -3.92 3.36 -34.30
CA LEU A 4 -4.37 4.26 -33.24
C LEU A 4 -3.52 5.54 -33.31
N VAL A 5 -4.17 6.68 -33.53
CA VAL A 5 -3.54 8.00 -33.50
C VAL A 5 -3.83 8.62 -32.15
N LEU A 6 -2.79 8.91 -31.37
CA LEU A 6 -2.93 9.66 -30.12
C LEU A 6 -3.35 11.10 -30.43
N SER A 7 -4.15 11.69 -29.54
CA SER A 7 -4.47 13.11 -29.60
C SER A 7 -3.20 13.95 -29.65
N SER A 8 -3.20 15.03 -30.44
CA SER A 8 -2.10 16.00 -30.47
C SER A 8 -1.91 16.76 -29.15
N LYS A 9 -2.84 16.59 -28.20
CA LYS A 9 -2.77 17.10 -26.82
C LYS A 9 -2.26 16.06 -25.83
N ALA A 10 -1.97 14.84 -26.27
CA ALA A 10 -1.48 13.80 -25.37
C ALA A 10 -0.07 14.15 -24.90
N GLU A 11 0.13 14.12 -23.59
CA GLU A 11 1.45 14.19 -22.97
C GLU A 11 1.87 12.80 -22.49
N ILE A 12 3.18 12.55 -22.47
CA ILE A 12 3.72 11.30 -21.92
C ILE A 12 3.40 11.30 -20.42
N PRO A 13 2.76 10.24 -19.89
CA PRO A 13 2.46 10.16 -18.47
C PRO A 13 3.76 10.17 -17.67
N ARG A 14 3.82 11.01 -16.64
CA ARG A 14 4.91 10.97 -15.66
C ARG A 14 4.60 9.90 -14.64
N GLN A 15 5.51 8.95 -14.49
CA GLN A 15 5.38 7.92 -13.46
C GLN A 15 5.43 8.59 -12.07
N MET A 16 4.54 8.16 -11.17
CA MET A 16 4.62 8.56 -9.78
C MET A 16 5.86 7.92 -9.16
N VAL A 17 6.65 8.73 -8.45
CA VAL A 17 7.83 8.27 -7.72
C VAL A 17 7.46 8.29 -6.24
N SER A 18 7.54 7.12 -5.61
CA SER A 18 7.35 6.99 -4.17
C SER A 18 8.35 7.86 -3.42
N LYS A 19 7.85 8.65 -2.48
CA LYS A 19 8.62 9.43 -1.50
C LYS A 19 8.56 8.80 -0.10
N TYR A 20 7.93 7.63 0.01
CA TYR A 20 7.79 6.91 1.27
C TYR A 20 9.16 6.62 1.90
N THR A 21 9.26 6.89 3.20
CA THR A 21 10.40 6.54 4.03
C THR A 21 9.91 5.66 5.17
N TYR A 22 10.54 4.52 5.35
CA TYR A 22 10.21 3.59 6.42
C TYR A 22 10.76 4.09 7.76
N GLU A 23 9.88 4.14 8.77
CA GLU A 23 10.24 4.46 10.16
C GLU A 23 10.14 3.21 11.04
N PRO A 24 11.28 2.58 11.42
CA PRO A 24 11.25 1.38 12.23
C PRO A 24 10.87 1.66 13.68
N VAL A 25 10.12 0.73 14.29
CA VAL A 25 9.78 0.74 15.72
C VAL A 25 10.29 -0.55 16.35
N GLU A 26 11.17 -0.43 17.35
CA GLU A 26 11.80 -1.58 18.00
C GLU A 26 10.76 -2.55 18.57
N GLY A 27 10.91 -3.83 18.25
CA GLY A 27 10.00 -4.88 18.69
C GLY A 27 8.59 -4.84 18.06
N LYS A 28 8.32 -3.94 17.10
CA LYS A 28 7.01 -3.81 16.45
C LYS A 28 7.08 -4.03 14.95
N ILE A 29 6.06 -4.67 14.40
CA ILE A 29 5.85 -4.78 12.95
C ILE A 29 5.17 -3.49 12.54
N VAL A 30 5.73 -2.75 11.61
CA VAL A 30 5.10 -1.54 11.08
C VAL A 30 4.41 -1.89 9.78
N VAL A 31 3.11 -1.63 9.71
CA VAL A 31 2.30 -1.82 8.51
C VAL A 31 1.76 -0.47 8.07
N ASP A 32 2.23 0.02 6.94
CA ASP A 32 1.76 1.27 6.33
C ASP A 32 0.87 0.94 5.13
N LEU A 33 -0.39 1.35 5.19
CA LEU A 33 -1.35 1.16 4.12
C LEU A 33 -1.70 2.51 3.48
N PHE A 34 -1.46 2.60 2.18
CA PHE A 34 -1.89 3.70 1.32
C PHE A 34 -3.03 3.20 0.44
N PHE A 35 -4.21 3.78 0.58
CA PHE A 35 -5.40 3.35 -0.16
C PHE A 35 -6.20 4.52 -0.70
N ASN A 36 -7.03 4.25 -1.69
CA ASN A 36 -8.02 5.19 -2.20
C ASN A 36 -9.43 4.60 -2.14
N ARG A 37 -10.44 5.46 -2.05
CA ARG A 37 -11.86 5.02 -2.00
C ARG A 37 -12.53 4.89 -3.37
N PHE A 38 -11.96 5.49 -4.41
CA PHE A 38 -12.60 5.47 -5.72
C PHE A 38 -12.45 4.10 -6.43
N CYS A 39 -11.49 3.28 -6.02
CA CYS A 39 -11.25 1.95 -6.59
C CYS A 39 -11.69 0.85 -5.63
N SER A 40 -12.68 0.05 -6.01
CA SER A 40 -13.19 -1.04 -5.16
C SER A 40 -12.11 -2.06 -4.79
N THR A 41 -11.15 -2.31 -5.67
CA THR A 41 -9.97 -3.14 -5.37
C THR A 41 -9.16 -2.57 -4.21
N SER A 42 -8.93 -1.25 -4.19
CA SER A 42 -8.19 -0.60 -3.11
C SER A 42 -8.96 -0.62 -1.80
N GLU A 43 -10.29 -0.45 -1.84
CA GLU A 43 -11.14 -0.50 -0.66
C GLU A 43 -11.23 -1.91 -0.05
N ILE A 44 -11.40 -2.93 -0.89
CA ILE A 44 -11.39 -4.35 -0.46
C ILE A 44 -10.05 -4.71 0.18
N GLU A 45 -8.95 -4.27 -0.44
CA GLU A 45 -7.61 -4.48 0.09
C GLU A 45 -7.43 -3.81 1.46
N ALA A 46 -7.86 -2.54 1.59
CA ALA A 46 -7.80 -1.82 2.86
C ALA A 46 -8.56 -2.57 3.97
N TYR A 47 -9.77 -3.04 3.68
CA TYR A 47 -10.57 -3.83 4.61
C TYR A 47 -9.85 -5.11 5.06
N ARG A 48 -9.23 -5.84 4.13
CA ARG A 48 -8.50 -7.09 4.42
C ARG A 48 -7.27 -6.83 5.27
N VAL A 49 -6.47 -5.82 4.93
CA VAL A 49 -5.31 -5.41 5.73
C VAL A 49 -5.74 -5.05 7.14
N MET A 50 -6.75 -4.19 7.29
CA MET A 50 -7.30 -3.79 8.60
C MET A 50 -7.79 -4.97 9.44
N ARG A 51 -8.30 -6.03 8.81
CA ARG A 51 -8.71 -7.25 9.52
C ARG A 51 -7.51 -8.07 9.99
N VAL A 52 -6.55 -8.31 9.10
CA VAL A 52 -5.39 -9.14 9.38
C VAL A 52 -4.49 -8.49 10.43
N VAL A 53 -4.22 -7.18 10.34
CA VAL A 53 -3.35 -6.49 11.32
C VAL A 53 -3.89 -6.58 12.75
N LYS A 54 -5.22 -6.63 12.93
CA LYS A 54 -5.85 -6.82 14.24
C LYS A 54 -5.51 -8.17 14.89
N GLU A 55 -5.16 -9.18 14.11
CA GLU A 55 -4.75 -10.50 14.63
C GLU A 55 -3.42 -10.42 15.38
N PHE A 56 -2.57 -9.45 15.05
CA PHE A 56 -1.23 -9.26 15.62
C PHE A 56 -1.21 -8.37 16.88
N LYS A 57 -2.36 -7.77 17.23
CA LYS A 57 -2.59 -6.99 18.46
C LYS A 57 -1.48 -5.97 18.71
N GLU A 58 -0.89 -5.96 19.91
CA GLU A 58 0.18 -5.07 20.32
C GLU A 58 1.50 -5.27 19.56
N ASN A 59 1.67 -6.34 18.77
CA ASN A 59 2.90 -6.56 18.01
C ASN A 59 2.98 -5.72 16.74
N VAL A 60 1.87 -5.07 16.34
CA VAL A 60 1.77 -4.27 15.11
C VAL A 60 1.56 -2.79 15.44
N ILE A 61 2.21 -1.92 14.67
CA ILE A 61 1.83 -0.52 14.48
C ILE A 61 1.22 -0.44 13.09
N PHE A 62 -0.01 0.07 13.02
CA PHE A 62 -0.75 0.16 11.77
C PHE A 62 -1.03 1.62 11.44
N ASN A 63 -0.43 2.11 10.35
CA ASN A 63 -0.64 3.45 9.83
C ASN A 63 -1.53 3.37 8.58
N LEU A 64 -2.62 4.13 8.59
CA LEU A 64 -3.61 4.17 7.52
C LEU A 64 -3.56 5.54 6.86
N HIS A 65 -3.32 5.59 5.56
CA HIS A 65 -3.23 6.80 4.77
C HIS A 65 -4.23 6.74 3.61
N GLU A 66 -5.27 7.57 3.67
CA GLU A 66 -6.20 7.78 2.56
C GLU A 66 -5.59 8.81 1.60
N ILE A 67 -5.39 8.43 0.34
CA ILE A 67 -4.57 9.21 -0.61
C ILE A 67 -5.28 10.49 -1.07
N GLU A 68 -6.61 10.51 -0.98
CA GLU A 68 -7.44 11.68 -1.22
C GLU A 68 -7.42 12.69 -0.07
N GLU A 69 -6.88 12.33 1.09
CA GLU A 69 -6.69 13.30 2.17
C GLU A 69 -5.63 14.34 1.79
N GLN A 70 -5.89 15.58 2.20
CA GLN A 70 -5.08 16.72 1.83
C GLN A 70 -3.62 16.52 2.27
N GLY A 71 -2.69 16.55 1.31
CA GLY A 71 -1.25 16.47 1.55
C GLY A 71 -0.67 15.05 1.48
N VAL A 72 -1.47 14.00 1.65
CA VAL A 72 -0.98 12.61 1.67
C VAL A 72 -0.34 12.24 0.34
N LYS A 73 -0.99 12.58 -0.78
CA LYS A 73 -0.44 12.31 -2.12
C LYS A 73 0.85 13.07 -2.39
N GLU A 74 0.94 14.33 -1.95
CA GLU A 74 2.14 15.16 -2.12
C GLU A 74 3.31 14.67 -1.26
N GLU A 75 3.00 14.23 -0.03
CA GLU A 75 3.94 13.71 0.96
C GLU A 75 4.56 12.40 0.50
N PHE A 76 3.72 11.41 0.15
CA PHE A 76 4.19 10.05 -0.12
C PHE A 76 4.36 9.72 -1.60
N GLY A 77 3.70 10.45 -2.50
CA GLY A 77 3.80 10.19 -3.95
C GLY A 77 3.30 8.81 -4.36
N LEU A 78 2.36 8.22 -3.60
CA LEU A 78 1.84 6.87 -3.81
C LEU A 78 0.35 6.89 -4.20
N PRO A 79 -0.09 6.09 -5.20
CA PRO A 79 -1.49 5.95 -5.57
C PRO A 79 -2.23 4.79 -4.88
N ARG A 80 -1.47 3.82 -4.34
CA ARG A 80 -1.90 2.68 -3.53
C ARG A 80 -0.63 1.88 -3.19
N ALA A 81 -0.49 1.42 -1.96
CA ALA A 81 0.62 0.54 -1.56
C ALA A 81 0.37 -0.09 -0.18
N ILE A 82 0.98 -1.24 0.07
CA ILE A 82 1.09 -1.82 1.42
C ILE A 82 2.58 -2.05 1.70
N PHE A 83 3.07 -1.51 2.81
CA PHE A 83 4.41 -1.79 3.30
C PHE A 83 4.34 -2.58 4.60
N VAL A 84 5.22 -3.58 4.73
CA VAL A 84 5.46 -4.31 5.97
C VAL A 84 6.94 -4.15 6.31
N ASN A 85 7.25 -3.47 7.41
CA ASN A 85 8.61 -3.07 7.79
C ASN A 85 9.38 -2.43 6.63
N GLY A 86 8.74 -1.50 5.92
CA GLY A 86 9.31 -0.77 4.79
C GLY A 86 9.43 -1.57 3.48
N ARG A 87 9.06 -2.85 3.45
CA ARG A 87 9.03 -3.65 2.22
C ARG A 87 7.64 -3.64 1.61
N GLU A 88 7.55 -3.25 0.35
CA GLU A 88 6.30 -3.29 -0.40
C GLU A 88 5.86 -4.74 -0.62
N ILE A 89 4.59 -5.02 -0.35
CA ILE A 89 3.94 -6.28 -0.70
C ILE A 89 2.84 -6.03 -1.73
N PHE A 90 2.83 -6.83 -2.79
CA PHE A 90 1.94 -6.63 -3.93
C PHE A 90 1.66 -7.95 -4.66
N TRP A 91 0.43 -8.12 -5.14
CA TRP A 91 -0.03 -9.35 -5.81
C TRP A 91 -0.57 -9.12 -7.23
N GLY A 92 -0.63 -7.88 -7.73
CA GLY A 92 -1.30 -7.58 -9.01
C GLY A 92 -2.83 -7.48 -8.93
N TYR A 93 -3.42 -7.98 -7.85
CA TYR A 93 -4.85 -7.91 -7.52
C TYR A 93 -5.04 -7.48 -6.06
N GLU A 94 -6.26 -7.53 -5.52
CA GLU A 94 -6.52 -7.24 -4.10
C GLU A 94 -5.71 -8.19 -3.20
N ALA A 95 -4.87 -7.66 -2.31
CA ALA A 95 -4.05 -8.46 -1.41
C ALA A 95 -4.91 -9.52 -0.69
N PRO A 96 -4.55 -10.81 -0.79
CA PRO A 96 -5.29 -11.87 -0.13
C PRO A 96 -4.92 -11.90 1.36
N GLU A 97 -5.89 -12.20 2.23
CA GLU A 97 -5.68 -12.16 3.69
C GLU A 97 -4.55 -13.09 4.16
N ASN A 98 -4.39 -14.27 3.54
CA ASN A 98 -3.29 -15.18 3.83
C ASN A 98 -1.92 -14.58 3.45
N GLY A 99 -1.81 -13.92 2.30
CA GLY A 99 -0.57 -13.26 1.88
C GLY A 99 -0.16 -12.15 2.84
N ILE A 100 -1.12 -11.35 3.33
CA ILE A 100 -0.87 -10.31 4.34
C ILE A 100 -0.42 -10.96 5.66
N ARG A 101 -1.06 -12.06 6.07
CA ARG A 101 -0.70 -12.77 7.31
C ARG A 101 0.68 -13.38 7.25
N ASP A 102 1.03 -14.00 6.12
CA ASP A 102 2.34 -14.61 5.89
C ASP A 102 3.44 -13.55 5.93
N ALA A 103 3.21 -12.39 5.29
CA ALA A 103 4.14 -11.26 5.34
C ALA A 103 4.42 -10.82 6.78
N ASN A 104 3.38 -10.59 7.59
CA ASN A 104 3.53 -10.20 9.00
C ASN A 104 4.18 -11.31 9.85
N THR A 105 3.83 -12.57 9.62
CA THR A 105 4.37 -13.72 10.37
C THR A 105 5.87 -13.90 10.10
N ASN A 106 6.31 -13.69 8.86
CA ASN A 106 7.73 -13.75 8.51
C ASN A 106 8.55 -12.69 9.28
N GLU A 107 7.99 -11.50 9.52
CA GLU A 107 8.65 -10.47 10.33
C GLU A 107 8.81 -10.86 11.80
N ILE A 108 7.87 -11.64 12.35
CA ILE A 108 7.98 -12.16 13.72
C ILE A 108 9.10 -13.20 13.80
N ASN A 109 9.12 -14.13 12.85
CA ASN A 109 10.07 -15.24 12.84
C ASN A 109 11.51 -14.81 12.50
N SER A 110 11.69 -13.60 11.96
CA SER A 110 13.00 -13.05 11.59
C SER A 110 13.65 -12.22 12.70
N ARG A 111 13.02 -12.12 13.87
CA ARG A 111 13.54 -11.45 15.07
C ARG A 111 14.20 -12.45 16.01
#